data_AF-A0A519Q6D5-F1
#
_entry.id   AF-A0A519Q6D5-F1
#
_cell.length_a   1.000
_cell.length_b   1.000
_cell.length_c   1.000
_cell.angle_alpha   90.00
_cell.angle_beta   90.00
_cell.angle_gamma   90.00
#
_symmetry.space_group_name_H-M   'P 1'
#
loop_
_entity.id
_entity.type
_entity.pdbx_description
1 polymer ?
#
loop_
_entity_poly.entity_id
_entity_poly.type
_entity_poly.pdbx_seq_one_letter_code
_entity_poly.pdbx_strand_id
1 'polypeptide(L)'
;IPVVERDMRLEVAERTLADGTIRLGVDVDAVRVAAEKLKAMGAEALAIVFVNAYANPENEEHAVEAARAVWDNENLACSTQILPEIREFERTSTTVLNAYLQPVVGSYLGKLETALASEDFAGRFHIVQSNGGVMSTETARRLPARTALSGPAAGVIAAAAIAKAAGFPNVITGDLGGTSFDVSLIADGKAALAAQTTIDFGLVIRTPMIEITTIGAGGGSIAHVDAGGLLQVGPESAGSRPGPVCYGQGNTRPTLTDANVVLGRINADRPIGGKLARLDVEAAKAAIEQHVAKPLGLGVMEAAEAIVKIADSRMAGAIRLMSIERGHDPQKFAAVPFGGGGALHVSALIREVGLKAAL
;
A
#
# COMPACT_ATOMS: atom_id res chain seq x y z
N ILE A 1 5.54 -16.06 2.38
CA ILE A 1 5.73 -17.04 1.26
C ILE A 1 6.46 -16.27 0.15
N PRO A 2 7.51 -16.81 -0.49
CA PRO A 2 8.20 -16.09 -1.56
C PRO A 2 7.28 -15.86 -2.77
N VAL A 3 7.43 -14.74 -3.47
CA VAL A 3 6.57 -14.35 -4.63
C VAL A 3 6.69 -15.34 -5.80
N VAL A 4 7.85 -15.98 -5.94
CA VAL A 4 8.11 -17.00 -6.96
C VAL A 4 8.49 -18.29 -6.27
N GLU A 5 7.82 -19.39 -6.60
CA GLU A 5 8.12 -20.71 -6.04
C GLU A 5 9.51 -21.22 -6.49
N ARG A 6 10.10 -22.19 -5.79
CA ARG A 6 11.50 -22.59 -6.05
C ARG A 6 11.68 -23.30 -7.39
N ASP A 7 10.69 -24.07 -7.80
CA ASP A 7 10.61 -24.80 -9.07
C ASP A 7 10.40 -23.87 -10.28
N MET A 8 9.81 -22.69 -10.06
CA MET A 8 9.66 -21.62 -11.05
C MET A 8 10.91 -20.73 -11.18
N ARG A 9 12.07 -21.17 -10.68
CA ARG A 9 13.35 -20.47 -10.79
C ARG A 9 14.35 -21.34 -11.52
N LEU A 10 14.61 -21.01 -12.78
CA LEU A 10 15.57 -21.71 -13.63
C LEU A 10 16.84 -20.89 -13.77
N GLU A 11 17.97 -21.57 -13.84
CA GLU A 11 19.29 -20.97 -13.98
C GLU A 11 19.78 -21.13 -15.43
N VAL A 12 20.46 -20.11 -15.93
CA VAL A 12 21.18 -20.14 -17.22
C VAL A 12 22.63 -19.80 -16.92
N ALA A 13 23.57 -20.47 -17.59
CA ALA A 13 24.98 -20.19 -17.39
C ALA A 13 25.39 -18.87 -18.05
N GLU A 14 25.72 -17.86 -17.25
CA GLU A 14 26.35 -16.63 -17.67
C GLU A 14 27.27 -16.11 -16.55
N ARG A 15 28.19 -15.18 -16.86
CA ARG A 15 28.89 -14.44 -15.81
C ARG A 15 29.44 -13.10 -16.28
N THR A 16 28.97 -12.04 -15.62
CA THR A 16 29.57 -10.70 -15.65
C THR A 16 30.33 -10.43 -14.34
N LEU A 17 31.57 -9.95 -14.44
CA LEU A 17 32.41 -9.57 -13.31
C LEU A 17 32.00 -8.19 -12.77
N ALA A 18 32.47 -7.83 -11.57
CA ALA A 18 32.09 -6.58 -10.91
C ALA A 18 32.58 -5.31 -11.64
N ASP A 19 33.59 -5.44 -12.51
CA ASP A 19 34.11 -4.38 -13.37
C ASP A 19 33.36 -4.28 -14.72
N GLY A 20 32.33 -5.11 -14.93
CA GLY A 20 31.58 -5.18 -16.19
C GLY A 20 32.17 -6.12 -17.24
N THR A 21 33.32 -6.75 -16.98
CA THR A 21 33.92 -7.72 -17.91
C THR A 21 33.04 -8.97 -18.00
N ILE A 22 32.62 -9.34 -19.22
CA ILE A 22 31.90 -10.60 -19.47
C ILE A 22 32.90 -11.74 -19.45
N ARG A 23 32.84 -12.57 -18.40
CA ARG A 23 33.65 -13.79 -18.29
C ARG A 23 33.02 -14.95 -19.05
N LEU A 24 31.70 -15.01 -19.08
CA LEU A 24 30.92 -16.02 -19.79
C LEU A 24 29.70 -15.34 -20.40
N GLY A 25 29.63 -15.34 -21.74
CA GLY A 25 28.45 -14.89 -22.46
C GLY A 25 27.26 -15.82 -22.22
N VAL A 26 26.04 -15.28 -22.22
CA VAL A 26 24.82 -16.07 -22.04
C VAL A 26 24.60 -17.02 -23.21
N ASP A 27 24.19 -18.26 -22.93
CA ASP A 27 23.70 -19.20 -23.93
C ASP A 27 22.22 -18.89 -24.26
N VAL A 28 22.00 -18.29 -25.43
CA VAL A 28 20.66 -17.88 -25.89
C VAL A 28 19.69 -19.06 -26.09
N ASP A 29 20.18 -20.24 -26.46
CA ASP A 29 19.33 -21.42 -26.62
C ASP A 29 18.92 -21.98 -25.26
N ALA A 30 19.82 -21.96 -24.28
CA ALA A 30 19.48 -22.29 -22.90
C ALA A 30 18.42 -21.33 -22.31
N VAL A 31 18.46 -20.04 -22.65
CA VAL A 31 17.41 -19.07 -22.27
C VAL A 31 16.06 -19.44 -22.89
N ARG A 32 16.02 -19.76 -24.19
CA ARG A 32 14.79 -20.18 -24.87
C ARG A 32 14.18 -21.42 -24.21
N VAL A 33 14.99 -22.45 -23.98
CA VAL A 33 14.55 -23.69 -23.32
C VAL A 33 14.00 -23.43 -21.91
N ALA A 34 14.67 -22.56 -21.14
CA ALA A 34 14.20 -22.18 -19.80
C ALA A 34 12.86 -21.43 -19.87
N ALA A 35 12.71 -20.47 -20.79
CA ALA A 35 11.48 -19.71 -20.97
C ALA A 35 10.31 -20.61 -21.42
N GLU A 36 10.53 -21.52 -22.38
CA GLU A 36 9.52 -22.51 -22.81
C GLU A 36 9.08 -23.41 -21.66
N LYS A 37 10.03 -23.87 -20.83
CA LYS A 37 9.73 -24.69 -19.65
C LYS A 37 8.88 -23.93 -18.64
N LEU A 38 9.23 -22.70 -18.29
CA LEU A 38 8.44 -21.87 -17.38
C LEU A 38 7.03 -21.62 -17.92
N LYS A 39 6.90 -21.34 -19.22
CA LYS A 39 5.61 -21.18 -19.88
C LYS A 39 4.77 -22.47 -19.80
N ALA A 40 5.38 -23.63 -20.05
CA ALA A 40 4.71 -24.93 -19.93
C ALA A 40 4.28 -25.26 -18.48
N MET A 41 4.97 -24.70 -17.48
CA MET A 41 4.58 -24.78 -16.06
C MET A 41 3.47 -23.79 -15.68
N GLY A 42 3.00 -22.95 -16.63
CA GLY A 42 1.91 -22.00 -16.41
C GLY A 42 2.34 -20.62 -15.91
N ALA A 43 3.63 -20.25 -16.06
CA ALA A 43 4.07 -18.91 -15.70
C ALA A 43 3.43 -17.84 -16.62
N GLU A 44 2.77 -16.84 -16.02
CA GLU A 44 2.12 -15.73 -16.74
C GLU A 44 3.06 -14.56 -17.04
N ALA A 45 4.18 -14.47 -16.30
CA ALA A 45 5.20 -13.44 -16.42
C ALA A 45 6.61 -14.02 -16.23
N LEU A 46 7.60 -13.39 -16.87
CA LEU A 46 9.01 -13.78 -16.81
C LEU A 46 9.87 -12.64 -16.24
N ALA A 47 10.75 -12.96 -15.29
CA ALA A 47 11.77 -12.05 -14.79
C ALA A 47 13.17 -12.59 -15.11
N ILE A 48 14.00 -11.77 -15.74
CA ILE A 48 15.41 -12.08 -16.06
C ILE A 48 16.30 -11.25 -15.15
N VAL A 49 17.16 -11.93 -14.37
CA VAL A 49 18.09 -11.28 -13.45
C VAL A 49 19.42 -12.02 -13.46
N PHE A 50 20.48 -11.31 -13.84
CA PHE A 50 21.86 -11.80 -13.82
C PHE A 50 22.72 -11.03 -12.83
N VAL A 51 23.78 -11.68 -12.35
CA VAL A 51 24.69 -11.07 -11.38
C VAL A 51 25.53 -10.00 -12.09
N ASN A 52 25.68 -8.83 -11.46
CA ASN A 52 26.42 -7.69 -12.02
C ASN A 52 25.91 -7.14 -13.36
N ALA A 53 24.69 -7.48 -13.79
CA ALA A 53 24.12 -6.92 -15.02
C ALA A 53 24.02 -5.38 -15.01
N TYR A 54 23.92 -4.76 -13.82
CA TYR A 54 23.99 -3.30 -13.67
C TYR A 54 25.33 -2.68 -14.14
N ALA A 55 26.42 -3.45 -14.13
CA ALA A 55 27.74 -3.01 -14.60
C ALA A 55 27.93 -3.22 -16.10
N ASN A 56 27.34 -4.30 -16.64
CA ASN A 56 27.25 -4.55 -18.08
C ASN A 56 25.97 -5.35 -18.41
N PRO A 57 24.99 -4.75 -19.11
CA PRO A 57 23.67 -5.33 -19.35
C PRO A 57 23.63 -6.34 -20.51
N GLU A 58 24.70 -6.46 -21.29
CA GLU A 58 24.71 -7.19 -22.59
C GLU A 58 24.19 -8.63 -22.48
N ASN A 59 24.55 -9.38 -21.44
CA ASN A 59 24.03 -10.73 -21.23
C ASN A 59 22.51 -10.74 -20.96
N GLU A 60 21.98 -9.78 -20.18
CA GLU A 60 20.53 -9.70 -19.98
C GLU A 60 19.81 -9.25 -21.25
N GLU A 61 20.40 -8.33 -22.04
CA GLU A 61 19.83 -7.89 -23.33
C GLU A 61 19.67 -9.07 -24.30
N HIS A 62 20.73 -9.86 -24.49
CA HIS A 62 20.67 -11.07 -25.31
C HIS A 62 19.67 -12.11 -24.76
N ALA A 63 19.56 -12.25 -23.43
CA ALA A 63 18.57 -13.13 -22.83
C ALA A 63 17.13 -12.64 -23.05
N VAL A 64 16.88 -11.34 -22.98
CA VAL A 64 15.57 -10.75 -23.30
C VAL A 64 15.19 -11.02 -24.75
N GLU A 65 16.10 -10.78 -25.69
CA GLU A 65 15.87 -11.06 -27.12
C GLU A 65 15.56 -12.55 -27.36
N ALA A 66 16.33 -13.45 -26.74
CA ALA A 66 16.11 -14.88 -26.83
C ALA A 66 14.76 -15.31 -26.25
N ALA A 67 14.40 -14.80 -25.06
CA ALA A 67 13.14 -15.10 -24.40
C ALA A 67 11.93 -14.54 -25.16
N ARG A 68 12.04 -13.35 -25.77
CA ARG A 68 10.98 -12.74 -26.58
C ARG A 68 10.59 -13.57 -27.80
N ALA A 69 11.46 -14.46 -28.29
CA ALA A 69 11.14 -15.36 -29.40
C ALA A 69 10.11 -16.45 -29.01
N VAL A 70 9.99 -16.77 -27.72
CA VAL A 70 9.11 -17.86 -27.22
C VAL A 70 8.03 -17.37 -26.24
N TRP A 71 8.28 -16.23 -25.59
CA TRP A 71 7.37 -15.56 -24.67
C TRP A 71 6.41 -14.65 -25.43
N ASP A 72 5.15 -15.09 -25.57
CA ASP A 72 4.15 -14.54 -26.47
C ASP A 72 3.31 -13.40 -25.90
N ASN A 73 3.65 -12.92 -24.70
CA ASN A 73 2.96 -11.79 -24.06
C ASN A 73 3.92 -10.67 -23.66
N GLU A 74 3.37 -9.54 -23.22
CA GLU A 74 4.15 -8.36 -22.83
C GLU A 74 4.82 -8.48 -21.45
N ASN A 75 4.47 -9.49 -20.65
CA ASN A 75 4.86 -9.67 -19.25
C ASN A 75 6.27 -10.26 -19.13
N LEU A 76 7.26 -9.48 -19.54
CA LEU A 76 8.67 -9.80 -19.38
C LEU A 76 9.37 -8.60 -18.74
N ALA A 77 10.05 -8.83 -17.63
CA ALA A 77 10.85 -7.83 -16.94
C ALA A 77 12.33 -8.24 -16.90
N CYS A 78 13.21 -7.28 -17.13
CA CYS A 78 14.65 -7.45 -17.14
C CYS A 78 15.28 -6.54 -16.10
N SER A 79 16.19 -7.07 -15.28
CA SER A 79 16.64 -6.37 -14.07
C SER A 79 17.33 -5.03 -14.37
N THR A 80 18.09 -4.96 -15.46
CA THR A 80 18.75 -3.73 -15.94
C THR A 80 17.77 -2.69 -16.50
N GLN A 81 16.58 -3.11 -16.95
CA GLN A 81 15.52 -2.20 -17.39
C GLN A 81 14.67 -1.69 -16.22
N ILE A 82 14.57 -2.48 -15.14
CA ILE A 82 13.77 -2.14 -13.95
C ILE A 82 14.58 -1.34 -12.94
N LEU A 83 15.76 -1.83 -12.56
CA LEU A 83 16.61 -1.23 -11.53
C LEU A 83 18.10 -1.53 -11.82
N PRO A 84 18.78 -0.72 -12.65
CA PRO A 84 20.20 -0.88 -12.98
C PRO A 84 21.12 -0.39 -11.84
N GLU A 85 20.96 -0.95 -10.65
CA GLU A 85 21.76 -0.63 -9.46
C GLU A 85 22.49 -1.86 -8.91
N ILE A 86 23.58 -1.59 -8.18
CA ILE A 86 24.22 -2.56 -7.30
C ILE A 86 23.24 -3.02 -6.22
N ARG A 87 23.44 -4.25 -5.71
CA ARG A 87 22.62 -5.03 -4.75
C ARG A 87 21.65 -6.00 -5.41
N GLU A 88 22.06 -7.27 -5.41
CA GLU A 88 21.31 -8.38 -6.01
C GLU A 88 19.92 -8.53 -5.39
N PHE A 89 19.80 -8.55 -4.06
CA PHE A 89 18.51 -8.84 -3.41
C PHE A 89 17.43 -7.81 -3.75
N GLU A 90 17.70 -6.52 -3.55
CA GLU A 90 16.73 -5.46 -3.85
C GLU A 90 16.42 -5.37 -5.35
N ARG A 91 17.43 -5.59 -6.22
CA ARG A 91 17.23 -5.62 -7.68
C ARG A 91 16.37 -6.79 -8.12
N THR A 92 16.65 -8.00 -7.63
CA THR A 92 15.85 -9.19 -7.90
C THR A 92 14.43 -9.01 -7.36
N SER A 93 14.29 -8.58 -6.10
CA SER A 93 12.97 -8.36 -5.47
C SER A 93 12.12 -7.36 -6.26
N THR A 94 12.69 -6.21 -6.64
CA THR A 94 11.97 -5.19 -7.41
C THR A 94 11.59 -5.69 -8.80
N THR A 95 12.50 -6.39 -9.49
CA THR A 95 12.26 -6.94 -10.85
C THR A 95 11.18 -8.02 -10.82
N VAL A 96 11.25 -8.93 -9.86
CA VAL A 96 10.28 -10.01 -9.67
C VAL A 96 8.91 -9.46 -9.30
N LEU A 97 8.83 -8.52 -8.35
CA LEU A 97 7.56 -7.87 -7.99
C LEU A 97 6.96 -7.12 -9.18
N ASN A 98 7.79 -6.47 -10.00
CA ASN A 98 7.32 -5.84 -11.22
C ASN A 98 6.71 -6.86 -12.19
N ALA A 99 7.44 -7.95 -12.50
CA ALA A 99 6.95 -9.02 -13.38
C ALA A 99 5.66 -9.65 -12.83
N TYR A 100 5.62 -9.93 -11.53
CA TYR A 100 4.45 -10.53 -10.87
C TYR A 100 3.18 -9.68 -11.00
N LEU A 101 3.32 -8.34 -11.00
CA LEU A 101 2.20 -7.42 -11.13
C LEU A 101 1.79 -7.13 -12.59
N GLN A 102 2.65 -7.42 -13.57
CA GLN A 102 2.39 -7.12 -14.99
C GLN A 102 1.08 -7.75 -15.51
N PRO A 103 0.78 -9.05 -15.29
CA PRO A 103 -0.46 -9.65 -15.79
C PRO A 103 -1.73 -8.98 -15.21
N VAL A 104 -1.72 -8.74 -13.89
CA VAL A 104 -2.88 -8.22 -13.15
C VAL A 104 -3.16 -6.76 -13.52
N VAL A 105 -2.13 -5.90 -13.41
CA VAL A 105 -2.26 -4.47 -13.71
C VAL A 105 -2.43 -4.26 -15.22
N GLY A 106 -1.71 -5.03 -16.03
CA GLY A 106 -1.80 -5.07 -17.49
C GLY A 106 -3.22 -5.30 -17.98
N SER A 107 -3.84 -6.38 -17.52
CA SER A 107 -5.21 -6.74 -17.88
C SER A 107 -6.23 -5.68 -17.46
N TYR A 108 -6.09 -5.14 -16.25
CA TYR A 108 -6.99 -4.11 -15.75
C TYR A 108 -6.92 -2.83 -16.59
N LEU A 109 -5.71 -2.32 -16.85
CA LEU A 109 -5.51 -1.11 -17.62
C LEU A 109 -5.95 -1.28 -19.07
N GLY A 110 -5.69 -2.42 -19.69
CA GLY A 110 -6.16 -2.70 -21.05
C GLY A 110 -7.68 -2.73 -21.18
N LYS A 111 -8.39 -3.31 -20.19
CA LYS A 111 -9.86 -3.28 -20.13
C LYS A 111 -10.39 -1.85 -19.97
N LEU A 112 -9.76 -1.05 -19.12
CA LEU A 112 -10.13 0.34 -18.90
C LEU A 112 -9.92 1.19 -20.17
N GLU A 113 -8.79 1.03 -20.86
CA GLU A 113 -8.53 1.70 -22.14
C GLU A 113 -9.57 1.34 -23.20
N THR A 114 -9.91 0.04 -23.31
CA THR A 114 -10.95 -0.43 -24.24
C THR A 114 -12.31 0.20 -23.91
N ALA A 115 -12.68 0.25 -22.63
CA ALA A 115 -13.94 0.84 -22.19
C ALA A 115 -14.00 2.36 -22.45
N LEU A 116 -12.90 3.08 -22.21
CA LEU A 116 -12.82 4.51 -22.52
C LEU A 116 -12.93 4.75 -24.03
N ALA A 117 -12.28 3.92 -24.84
CA ALA A 117 -12.35 4.02 -26.29
C ALA A 117 -13.75 3.72 -26.84
N SER A 118 -14.49 2.76 -26.25
CA SER A 118 -15.86 2.46 -26.66
C SER A 118 -16.87 3.57 -26.35
N GLU A 119 -16.50 4.50 -25.46
CA GLU A 119 -17.29 5.67 -25.07
C GLU A 119 -16.76 6.96 -25.75
N ASP A 120 -15.97 6.83 -26.82
CA ASP A 120 -15.39 7.94 -27.59
C ASP A 120 -14.57 8.94 -26.74
N PHE A 121 -13.94 8.48 -25.66
CA PHE A 121 -13.10 9.32 -24.82
C PHE A 121 -11.83 9.78 -25.56
N ALA A 122 -11.77 11.07 -25.92
CA ALA A 122 -10.65 11.68 -26.65
C ALA A 122 -9.54 12.26 -25.75
N GLY A 123 -9.65 12.09 -24.43
CA GLY A 123 -8.71 12.67 -23.46
C GLY A 123 -7.45 11.83 -23.24
N ARG A 124 -6.52 12.34 -22.43
CA ARG A 124 -5.37 11.58 -21.95
C ARG A 124 -5.65 11.02 -20.56
N PHE A 125 -5.53 9.70 -20.43
CA PHE A 125 -5.66 9.02 -19.16
C PHE A 125 -4.28 8.72 -18.56
N HIS A 126 -4.08 9.08 -17.29
CA HIS A 126 -2.80 8.92 -16.60
C HIS A 126 -2.98 8.17 -15.28
N ILE A 127 -1.94 7.44 -14.88
CA ILE A 127 -1.85 6.68 -13.64
C ILE A 127 -0.93 7.41 -12.66
N VAL A 128 -1.36 7.55 -11.41
CA VAL A 128 -0.51 8.10 -10.35
C VAL A 128 0.59 7.11 -9.98
N GLN A 129 1.80 7.63 -9.77
CA GLN A 129 2.96 6.85 -9.34
C GLN A 129 3.18 6.96 -7.82
N SER A 130 3.92 6.02 -7.25
CA SER A 130 4.32 6.01 -5.83
C SER A 130 5.10 7.26 -5.41
N ASN A 131 5.77 7.95 -6.34
CA ASN A 131 6.50 9.20 -6.09
C ASN A 131 5.63 10.46 -6.17
N GLY A 132 4.33 10.33 -6.38
CA GLY A 132 3.39 11.45 -6.52
C GLY A 132 3.31 12.06 -7.93
N GLY A 133 4.12 11.58 -8.87
CA GLY A 133 4.01 11.92 -10.28
C GLY A 133 2.91 11.14 -10.99
N VAL A 134 2.79 11.34 -12.30
CA VAL A 134 1.85 10.60 -13.17
C VAL A 134 2.58 9.93 -14.33
N MET A 135 2.03 8.84 -14.88
CA MET A 135 2.57 8.12 -16.04
C MET A 135 1.46 7.68 -17.00
N SER A 136 1.83 7.33 -18.23
CA SER A 136 0.92 6.70 -19.17
C SER A 136 0.51 5.30 -18.70
N THR A 137 -0.63 4.83 -19.18
CA THR A 137 -1.08 3.43 -19.05
C THR A 137 -0.05 2.46 -19.57
N GLU A 138 0.52 2.70 -20.75
CA GLU A 138 1.61 1.89 -21.33
C GLU A 138 2.78 1.73 -20.35
N THR A 139 3.24 2.83 -19.74
CA THR A 139 4.31 2.79 -18.74
C THR A 139 3.88 2.02 -17.49
N ALA A 140 2.64 2.22 -17.03
CA ALA A 140 2.09 1.54 -15.86
C ALA A 140 1.96 0.01 -16.07
N ARG A 141 1.64 -0.43 -17.29
CA ARG A 141 1.62 -1.86 -17.67
C ARG A 141 3.01 -2.46 -17.67
N ARG A 142 4.02 -1.71 -18.13
CA ARG A 142 5.43 -2.16 -18.15
C ARG A 142 6.07 -2.13 -16.77
N LEU A 143 5.80 -1.10 -15.98
CA LEU A 143 6.41 -0.80 -14.68
C LEU A 143 5.40 -0.74 -13.52
N PRO A 144 4.53 -1.75 -13.32
CA PRO A 144 3.45 -1.69 -12.33
C PRO A 144 3.94 -1.57 -10.89
N ALA A 145 5.19 -1.96 -10.59
CA ALA A 145 5.79 -1.75 -9.27
C ALA A 145 5.77 -0.26 -8.84
N ARG A 146 5.76 0.68 -9.81
CA ARG A 146 5.66 2.12 -9.58
C ARG A 146 4.26 2.60 -9.21
N THR A 147 3.27 1.71 -9.17
CA THR A 147 1.90 2.03 -8.72
C THR A 147 1.65 1.63 -7.27
N ALA A 148 2.60 0.95 -6.63
CA ALA A 148 2.52 0.57 -5.21
C ALA A 148 2.31 1.81 -4.34
N LEU A 149 1.28 1.83 -3.49
CA LEU A 149 0.92 2.98 -2.65
C LEU A 149 0.64 4.29 -3.43
N SER A 150 0.29 4.23 -4.71
CA SER A 150 -0.02 5.41 -5.54
C SER A 150 -1.24 6.22 -5.04
N GLY A 151 -2.23 5.55 -4.44
CA GLY A 151 -3.41 6.20 -3.85
C GLY A 151 -3.04 7.13 -2.69
N PRO A 152 -2.42 6.61 -1.61
CA PRO A 152 -1.93 7.44 -0.52
C PRO A 152 -0.93 8.51 -1.00
N ALA A 153 -0.05 8.19 -1.95
CA ALA A 153 0.86 9.17 -2.54
C ALA A 153 0.13 10.36 -3.18
N ALA A 154 -0.96 10.11 -3.92
CA ALA A 154 -1.82 11.18 -4.46
C ALA A 154 -2.40 12.06 -3.34
N GLY A 155 -2.87 11.44 -2.26
CA GLY A 155 -3.38 12.12 -1.08
C GLY A 155 -2.34 13.04 -0.44
N VAL A 156 -1.10 12.57 -0.29
CA VAL A 156 0.02 13.37 0.23
C VAL A 156 0.34 14.56 -0.68
N ILE A 157 0.39 14.37 -1.99
CA ILE A 157 0.62 15.47 -2.95
C ILE A 157 -0.50 16.51 -2.87
N ALA A 158 -1.76 16.07 -2.82
CA ALA A 158 -2.90 16.96 -2.67
C ALA A 158 -2.85 17.71 -1.33
N ALA A 159 -2.54 17.02 -0.23
CA ALA A 159 -2.39 17.61 1.10
C ALA A 159 -1.27 18.65 1.12
N ALA A 160 -0.13 18.39 0.48
CA ALA A 160 0.96 19.36 0.37
C ALA A 160 0.52 20.63 -0.37
N ALA A 161 -0.22 20.49 -1.48
CA ALA A 161 -0.74 21.61 -2.25
C ALA A 161 -1.77 22.43 -1.45
N ILE A 162 -2.74 21.78 -0.81
CA ILE A 162 -3.78 22.40 0.01
C ILE A 162 -3.16 23.12 1.22
N ALA A 163 -2.26 22.44 1.94
CA ALA A 163 -1.61 22.99 3.11
C ALA A 163 -0.76 24.21 2.77
N LYS A 164 0.00 24.16 1.67
CA LYS A 164 0.76 25.31 1.17
C LYS A 164 -0.16 26.49 0.85
N ALA A 165 -1.28 26.24 0.16
CA ALA A 165 -2.27 27.28 -0.14
C ALA A 165 -2.91 27.87 1.14
N ALA A 166 -3.09 27.06 2.17
CA ALA A 166 -3.60 27.47 3.48
C ALA A 166 -2.54 28.14 4.39
N GLY A 167 -1.28 28.26 3.95
CA GLY A 167 -0.20 28.88 4.73
C GLY A 167 0.46 27.94 5.76
N PHE A 168 0.29 26.63 5.61
CA PHE A 168 0.90 25.60 6.46
C PHE A 168 1.95 24.80 5.65
N PRO A 169 3.24 25.19 5.69
CA PRO A 169 4.29 24.48 4.96
C PRO A 169 4.68 23.14 5.60
N ASN A 170 4.39 22.96 6.89
CA ASN A 170 4.72 21.77 7.66
C ASN A 170 3.44 21.06 8.06
N VAL A 171 3.18 19.89 7.48
CA VAL A 171 1.99 19.10 7.79
C VAL A 171 2.30 17.62 7.92
N ILE A 172 1.51 16.95 8.74
CA ILE A 172 1.46 15.49 8.85
C ILE A 172 0.10 15.07 8.31
N THR A 173 0.12 14.20 7.31
CA THR A 173 -1.09 13.69 6.70
C THR A 173 -1.56 12.46 7.45
N GLY A 174 -2.87 12.24 7.55
CA GLY A 174 -3.44 11.03 8.14
C GLY A 174 -4.64 10.54 7.33
N ASP A 175 -4.44 9.51 6.51
CA ASP A 175 -5.50 8.84 5.76
C ASP A 175 -6.08 7.71 6.58
N LEU A 176 -7.28 7.87 7.15
CA LEU A 176 -7.95 6.76 7.83
C LEU A 176 -8.98 6.14 6.89
N GLY A 177 -8.63 4.98 6.36
CA GLY A 177 -9.50 4.12 5.56
C GLY A 177 -10.28 3.11 6.41
N GLY A 178 -10.90 2.14 5.72
CA GLY A 178 -11.58 1.02 6.38
C GLY A 178 -10.63 -0.03 6.96
N THR A 179 -9.39 -0.12 6.47
CA THR A 179 -8.45 -1.20 6.83
C THR A 179 -7.19 -0.68 7.51
N SER A 180 -6.73 0.50 7.11
CA SER A 180 -5.42 1.04 7.45
C SER A 180 -5.50 2.53 7.79
N PHE A 181 -4.43 3.00 8.42
CA PHE A 181 -4.11 4.40 8.60
C PHE A 181 -2.76 4.69 7.98
N ASP A 182 -2.72 5.61 7.01
CA ASP A 182 -1.50 6.00 6.29
C ASP A 182 -1.03 7.38 6.75
N VAL A 183 0.24 7.45 7.19
CA VAL A 183 0.86 8.67 7.70
C VAL A 183 2.02 9.07 6.80
N SER A 184 2.08 10.36 6.43
CA SER A 184 3.23 10.94 5.75
C SER A 184 3.57 12.31 6.34
N LEU A 185 4.84 12.69 6.22
CA LEU A 185 5.36 13.96 6.71
C LEU A 185 5.74 14.85 5.52
N ILE A 186 5.24 16.08 5.54
CA ILE A 186 5.56 17.14 4.58
C ILE A 186 6.24 18.26 5.36
N ALA A 187 7.51 18.52 5.04
CA ALA A 187 8.31 19.59 5.63
C ALA A 187 8.65 20.62 4.56
N ASP A 188 8.49 21.91 4.89
CA ASP A 188 8.75 23.03 3.98
C ASP A 188 8.05 22.88 2.61
N GLY A 189 6.83 22.34 2.62
CA GLY A 189 6.01 22.08 1.44
C GLY A 189 6.48 20.92 0.55
N LYS A 190 7.41 20.09 1.04
CA LYS A 190 7.96 18.93 0.31
C LYS A 190 7.65 17.65 1.06
N ALA A 191 7.04 16.70 0.36
CA ALA A 191 6.86 15.35 0.88
C ALA A 191 8.22 14.63 0.98
N ALA A 192 8.42 13.90 2.08
CA ALA A 192 9.59 13.04 2.22
C ALA A 192 9.57 11.92 1.17
N LEU A 193 10.73 11.59 0.62
CA LEU A 193 10.90 10.46 -0.31
C LEU A 193 11.75 9.37 0.35
N ALA A 194 11.32 8.13 0.19
CA ALA A 194 12.10 6.95 0.51
C ALA A 194 12.71 6.36 -0.77
N ALA A 195 13.96 5.90 -0.69
CA ALA A 195 14.63 5.23 -1.81
C ALA A 195 14.11 3.80 -2.04
N GLN A 196 13.53 3.20 -0.99
CA GLN A 196 12.94 1.87 -1.03
C GLN A 196 11.87 1.73 0.05
N THR A 197 10.95 0.80 -0.15
CA THR A 197 10.00 0.35 0.88
C THR A 197 10.04 -1.15 1.04
N THR A 198 9.69 -1.61 2.24
CA THR A 198 9.48 -3.02 2.54
C THR A 198 8.00 -3.32 2.47
N ILE A 199 7.63 -4.30 1.66
CA ILE A 199 6.30 -4.91 1.64
C ILE A 199 6.31 -6.10 2.61
N ASP A 200 5.13 -6.55 3.02
CA ASP A 200 4.93 -7.76 3.81
C ASP A 200 5.89 -8.91 3.44
N PHE A 201 6.29 -9.68 4.46
CA PHE A 201 7.25 -10.79 4.34
C PHE A 201 8.69 -10.41 3.95
N GLY A 202 9.07 -9.13 4.09
CA GLY A 202 10.46 -8.68 3.92
C GLY A 202 10.88 -8.45 2.46
N LEU A 203 9.91 -8.36 1.55
CA LEU A 203 10.15 -8.05 0.15
C LEU A 203 10.42 -6.55 -0.01
N VAL A 204 11.34 -6.18 -0.89
CA VAL A 204 11.73 -4.78 -1.10
C VAL A 204 11.34 -4.32 -2.49
N ILE A 205 10.69 -3.14 -2.57
CA ILE A 205 10.61 -2.36 -3.81
C ILE A 205 11.57 -1.19 -3.66
N ARG A 206 12.63 -1.21 -4.48
CA ARG A 206 13.64 -0.16 -4.51
C ARG A 206 13.36 0.76 -5.69
N THR A 207 12.51 1.74 -5.44
CA THR A 207 12.17 2.81 -6.39
C THR A 207 11.83 4.05 -5.55
N PRO A 208 12.24 5.26 -5.97
CA PRO A 208 11.86 6.49 -5.27
C PRO A 208 10.34 6.56 -5.11
N MET A 209 9.88 6.75 -3.88
CA MET A 209 8.46 6.85 -3.56
C MET A 209 8.23 7.81 -2.40
N ILE A 210 7.01 8.35 -2.31
CA ILE A 210 6.59 9.13 -1.16
C ILE A 210 6.65 8.23 0.06
N GLU A 211 7.28 8.74 1.10
CA GLU A 211 7.42 8.02 2.33
C GLU A 211 6.11 8.03 3.11
N ILE A 212 5.51 6.85 3.18
CA ILE A 212 4.23 6.61 3.86
C ILE A 212 4.45 5.46 4.83
N THR A 213 4.06 5.67 6.08
CA THR A 213 3.96 4.61 7.07
C THR A 213 2.50 4.19 7.18
N THR A 214 2.24 2.94 6.82
CA THR A 214 0.93 2.31 6.95
C THR A 214 0.87 1.50 8.24
N ILE A 215 -0.15 1.74 9.06
CA ILE A 215 -0.47 0.85 10.19
C ILE A 215 -1.83 0.20 10.01
N GLY A 216 -1.97 -1.02 10.55
CA GLY A 216 -3.25 -1.75 10.63
C GLY A 216 -4.19 -1.16 11.69
N ALA A 217 -4.62 0.08 11.48
CA ALA A 217 -5.60 0.78 12.28
C ALA A 217 -6.54 1.51 11.32
N GLY A 218 -7.68 0.92 10.98
CA GLY A 218 -8.71 1.49 10.11
C GLY A 218 -10.08 1.43 10.77
N GLY A 219 -11.09 1.99 10.11
CA GLY A 219 -12.48 1.93 10.59
C GLY A 219 -12.99 0.50 10.82
N GLY A 220 -12.48 -0.49 10.07
CA GLY A 220 -12.81 -1.90 10.20
C GLY A 220 -11.88 -2.68 11.12
N SER A 221 -10.89 -2.05 11.78
CA SER A 221 -10.02 -2.75 12.73
C SER A 221 -10.84 -3.36 13.86
N ILE A 222 -10.65 -4.65 14.07
CA ILE A 222 -11.46 -5.46 14.99
C ILE A 222 -10.99 -5.24 16.42
N ALA A 223 -11.93 -4.90 17.30
CA ALA A 223 -11.71 -4.81 18.73
C ALA A 223 -11.94 -6.17 19.40
N HIS A 224 -10.98 -6.61 20.20
CA HIS A 224 -11.08 -7.84 20.97
C HIS A 224 -10.29 -7.72 22.28
N VAL A 225 -10.65 -8.55 23.25
CA VAL A 225 -9.89 -8.71 24.49
C VAL A 225 -9.05 -9.97 24.35
N ASP A 226 -7.73 -9.85 24.52
CA ASP A 226 -6.83 -10.98 24.41
C ASP A 226 -6.90 -11.89 25.64
N ALA A 227 -6.17 -13.01 25.59
CA ALA A 227 -6.11 -13.97 26.71
C ALA A 227 -5.51 -13.38 28.00
N GLY A 228 -4.81 -12.25 27.92
CA GLY A 228 -4.26 -11.51 29.05
C GLY A 228 -5.23 -10.47 29.64
N GLY A 229 -6.43 -10.31 29.07
CA GLY A 229 -7.41 -9.33 29.52
C GLY A 229 -7.14 -7.91 29.02
N LEU A 230 -6.30 -7.75 27.99
CA LEU A 230 -6.01 -6.44 27.40
C LEU A 230 -6.87 -6.20 26.15
N LEU A 231 -7.42 -4.98 26.04
CA LEU A 231 -8.13 -4.55 24.85
C LEU A 231 -7.15 -4.27 23.72
N GLN A 232 -7.37 -4.94 22.58
CA GLN A 232 -6.65 -4.75 21.34
C GLN A 232 -7.61 -4.26 20.25
N VAL A 233 -7.14 -3.37 19.37
CA VAL A 233 -7.90 -2.91 18.19
C VAL A 233 -7.03 -3.07 16.96
N GLY A 234 -7.37 -4.01 16.08
CA GLY A 234 -6.47 -4.48 15.02
C GLY A 234 -5.39 -5.44 15.53
N PRO A 235 -4.42 -5.86 14.69
CA PRO A 235 -4.24 -5.45 13.30
C PRO A 235 -5.27 -6.08 12.33
N GLU A 236 -6.01 -7.09 12.79
CA GLU A 236 -7.06 -7.72 11.98
C GLU A 236 -8.16 -6.70 11.63
N SER A 237 -8.63 -6.76 10.38
CA SER A 237 -9.69 -5.87 9.86
C SER A 237 -10.85 -6.69 9.31
N ALA A 238 -12.07 -6.19 9.52
CA ALA A 238 -13.28 -6.70 8.89
C ALA A 238 -13.40 -6.32 7.39
N GLY A 239 -12.47 -5.51 6.88
CA GLY A 239 -12.46 -5.03 5.50
C GLY A 239 -13.71 -4.22 5.14
N SER A 240 -14.07 -4.23 3.86
CA SER A 240 -15.35 -3.67 3.39
C SER A 240 -16.48 -4.72 3.34
N ARG A 241 -16.13 -6.00 3.33
CA ARG A 241 -17.03 -7.16 3.31
C ARG A 241 -16.40 -8.29 4.14
N PRO A 242 -17.03 -8.75 5.24
CA PRO A 242 -18.36 -8.34 5.73
C PRO A 242 -18.40 -6.92 6.34
N GLY A 243 -17.26 -6.29 6.63
CA GLY A 243 -17.21 -4.93 7.19
C GLY A 243 -17.65 -4.83 8.65
N PRO A 244 -17.79 -3.61 9.20
CA PRO A 244 -18.30 -3.36 10.55
C PRO A 244 -19.62 -4.08 10.84
N VAL A 245 -19.88 -4.42 12.11
CA VAL A 245 -21.13 -5.09 12.52
C VAL A 245 -22.34 -4.23 12.14
N CYS A 246 -22.24 -2.92 12.29
CA CYS A 246 -23.28 -1.95 11.96
C CYS A 246 -23.65 -1.94 10.46
N TYR A 247 -22.89 -2.61 9.58
CA TYR A 247 -23.26 -2.74 8.16
C TYR A 247 -24.30 -3.85 7.93
N GLY A 248 -24.48 -4.77 8.89
CA GLY A 248 -25.46 -5.86 8.79
C GLY A 248 -25.12 -6.91 7.72
N GLN A 249 -23.85 -7.05 7.33
CA GLN A 249 -23.40 -7.95 6.26
C GLN A 249 -22.72 -9.23 6.78
N GLY A 250 -22.96 -9.60 8.03
CA GLY A 250 -22.56 -10.90 8.61
C GLY A 250 -21.32 -10.88 9.51
N ASN A 251 -20.68 -9.73 9.76
CA ASN A 251 -19.66 -9.63 10.79
C ASN A 251 -20.31 -9.62 12.18
N THR A 252 -19.67 -10.28 13.15
CA THR A 252 -20.14 -10.38 14.54
C THR A 252 -19.17 -9.75 15.53
N ARG A 253 -17.94 -9.42 15.12
CA ARG A 253 -16.91 -8.84 16.00
C ARG A 253 -16.86 -7.31 15.84
N PRO A 254 -16.86 -6.54 16.95
CA PRO A 254 -16.95 -5.09 16.88
C PRO A 254 -15.70 -4.48 16.26
N THR A 255 -15.88 -3.34 15.58
CA THR A 255 -14.81 -2.58 14.92
C THR A 255 -14.72 -1.14 15.43
N LEU A 256 -13.69 -0.41 15.01
CA LEU A 256 -13.57 1.03 15.30
C LEU A 256 -14.77 1.85 14.78
N THR A 257 -15.34 1.47 13.63
CA THR A 257 -16.55 2.11 13.09
C THR A 257 -17.76 1.84 13.98
N ASP A 258 -17.91 0.61 14.48
CA ASP A 258 -18.99 0.25 15.42
C ASP A 258 -18.92 1.13 16.68
N ALA A 259 -17.72 1.31 17.24
CA ALA A 259 -17.52 2.19 18.38
C ALA A 259 -17.91 3.65 18.08
N ASN A 260 -17.48 4.20 16.93
CA ASN A 260 -17.85 5.55 16.52
C ASN A 260 -19.36 5.73 16.28
N VAL A 261 -20.04 4.69 15.77
CA VAL A 261 -21.50 4.67 15.60
C VAL A 261 -22.20 4.65 16.96
N VAL A 262 -21.77 3.78 17.88
CA VAL A 262 -22.34 3.68 19.24
C VAL A 262 -22.15 4.97 20.04
N LEU A 263 -21.02 5.64 19.87
CA LEU A 263 -20.74 6.94 20.48
C LEU A 263 -21.48 8.11 19.80
N GLY A 264 -22.25 7.86 18.74
CA GLY A 264 -23.00 8.89 18.01
C GLY A 264 -22.12 9.85 17.19
N ARG A 265 -20.86 9.50 16.94
CA ARG A 265 -19.93 10.29 16.11
C ARG A 265 -20.23 10.15 14.62
N ILE A 266 -20.87 9.05 14.24
CA ILE A 266 -21.36 8.78 12.87
C ILE A 266 -22.88 8.78 12.88
N ASN A 267 -23.50 9.49 11.94
CA ASN A 267 -24.95 9.50 11.77
C ASN A 267 -25.43 8.16 11.17
N ALA A 268 -26.03 7.32 12.01
CA ALA A 268 -26.52 6.00 11.62
C ALA A 268 -27.68 6.03 10.62
N ASP A 269 -28.48 7.09 10.59
CA ASP A 269 -29.65 7.21 9.70
C ASP A 269 -29.27 7.66 8.29
N ARG A 270 -28.05 8.16 8.10
CA ARG A 270 -27.56 8.70 6.82
C ARG A 270 -26.14 8.22 6.52
N PRO A 271 -25.92 6.91 6.34
CA PRO A 271 -24.62 6.39 5.95
C PRO A 271 -24.18 6.94 4.59
N ILE A 272 -22.88 7.22 4.48
CA ILE A 272 -22.27 7.76 3.26
C ILE A 272 -22.17 6.65 2.21
N GLY A 273 -22.28 7.01 0.92
CA GLY A 273 -22.06 6.10 -0.21
C GLY A 273 -23.29 5.40 -0.76
N GLY A 274 -24.50 5.67 -0.23
CA GLY A 274 -25.79 5.31 -0.83
C GLY A 274 -26.11 3.81 -0.93
N LYS A 275 -25.25 2.94 -0.40
CA LYS A 275 -25.43 1.47 -0.45
C LYS A 275 -26.27 0.92 0.71
N LEU A 276 -26.29 1.63 1.84
CA LEU A 276 -27.05 1.26 3.03
C LEU A 276 -28.08 2.36 3.29
N ALA A 277 -29.29 1.96 3.70
CA ALA A 277 -30.31 2.92 4.12
C ALA A 277 -30.05 3.46 5.53
N ARG A 278 -29.46 2.62 6.40
CA ARG A 278 -29.11 2.94 7.79
C ARG A 278 -28.01 2.00 8.29
N LEU A 279 -27.36 2.38 9.38
CA LEU A 279 -26.44 1.54 10.15
C LEU A 279 -27.17 0.91 11.35
N ASP A 280 -26.82 -0.34 11.67
CA ASP A 280 -27.40 -1.08 12.79
C ASP A 280 -26.66 -0.77 14.10
N VAL A 281 -27.13 0.24 14.82
CA VAL A 281 -26.56 0.68 16.09
C VAL A 281 -26.71 -0.37 17.18
N GLU A 282 -27.82 -1.10 17.20
CA GLU A 282 -28.10 -2.09 18.26
C GLU A 282 -27.23 -3.35 18.06
N ALA A 283 -27.02 -3.78 16.82
CA ALA A 283 -26.06 -4.84 16.53
C ALA A 283 -24.63 -4.45 16.94
N ALA A 284 -24.22 -3.20 16.67
CA ALA A 284 -22.92 -2.69 17.11
C ALA A 284 -22.79 -2.67 18.64
N LYS A 285 -23.82 -2.20 19.37
CA LYS A 285 -23.86 -2.24 20.84
C LYS A 285 -23.73 -3.65 21.38
N ALA A 286 -24.50 -4.59 20.83
CA ALA A 286 -24.49 -5.99 21.26
C ALA A 286 -23.10 -6.63 21.05
N ALA A 287 -22.46 -6.37 19.91
CA ALA A 287 -21.12 -6.86 19.63
C ALA A 287 -20.06 -6.27 20.59
N ILE A 288 -20.10 -4.96 20.85
CA ILE A 288 -19.22 -4.30 21.81
C ILE A 288 -19.46 -4.84 23.23
N GLU A 289 -20.71 -5.04 23.62
CA GLU A 289 -21.08 -5.60 24.91
C GLU A 289 -20.48 -7.00 25.09
N GLN A 290 -20.65 -7.87 24.10
CA GLN A 290 -20.21 -9.26 24.15
C GLN A 290 -18.68 -9.38 24.15
N HIS A 291 -18.00 -8.65 23.27
CA HIS A 291 -16.58 -8.89 22.99
C HIS A 291 -15.63 -7.98 23.75
N VAL A 292 -16.11 -6.89 24.33
CA VAL A 292 -15.26 -5.90 25.03
C VAL A 292 -15.83 -5.55 26.41
N ALA A 293 -17.09 -5.14 26.50
CA ALA A 293 -17.66 -4.62 27.74
C ALA A 293 -17.75 -5.71 28.83
N LYS A 294 -18.35 -6.87 28.53
CA LYS A 294 -18.45 -8.00 29.45
C LYS A 294 -17.09 -8.55 29.90
N PRO A 295 -16.14 -8.84 29.00
CA PRO A 295 -14.81 -9.31 29.40
C PRO A 295 -14.03 -8.35 30.30
N LEU A 296 -14.22 -7.03 30.14
CA LEU A 296 -13.51 -6.01 30.92
C LEU A 296 -14.30 -5.47 32.12
N GLY A 297 -15.57 -5.88 32.30
CA GLY A 297 -16.44 -5.36 33.35
C GLY A 297 -16.83 -3.89 33.17
N LEU A 298 -16.97 -3.42 31.93
CA LEU A 298 -17.31 -2.04 31.57
C LEU A 298 -18.76 -1.90 31.10
N GLY A 299 -19.29 -0.68 31.14
CA GLY A 299 -20.50 -0.33 30.38
C GLY A 299 -20.24 -0.29 28.87
N VAL A 300 -21.28 -0.49 28.04
CA VAL A 300 -21.14 -0.50 26.56
C VAL A 300 -20.55 0.81 26.02
N MET A 301 -20.98 1.96 26.55
CA MET A 301 -20.47 3.27 26.13
C MET A 301 -19.00 3.47 26.53
N GLU A 302 -18.62 2.99 27.72
CA GLU A 302 -17.23 3.04 28.19
C GLU A 302 -16.33 2.13 27.37
N ALA A 303 -16.81 0.94 27.02
CA ALA A 303 -16.13 0.02 26.12
C ALA A 303 -15.96 0.62 24.71
N ALA A 304 -16.98 1.26 24.16
CA ALA A 304 -16.89 1.94 22.87
C ALA A 304 -15.85 3.09 22.90
N GLU A 305 -15.86 3.91 23.95
CA GLU A 305 -14.86 4.98 24.12
C GLU A 305 -13.44 4.40 24.31
N ALA A 306 -13.29 3.27 25.01
CA ALA A 306 -12.01 2.58 25.16
C ALA A 306 -11.47 2.07 23.82
N ILE A 307 -12.31 1.50 22.95
CA ILE A 307 -11.92 1.09 21.59
C ILE A 307 -11.35 2.28 20.82
N VAL A 308 -12.04 3.42 20.84
CA VAL A 308 -11.57 4.63 20.15
C VAL A 308 -10.24 5.12 20.72
N LYS A 309 -10.10 5.18 22.05
CA LYS A 309 -8.84 5.60 22.69
C LYS A 309 -7.66 4.71 22.31
N ILE A 310 -7.85 3.38 22.31
CA ILE A 310 -6.78 2.46 21.90
C ILE A 310 -6.40 2.65 20.43
N ALA A 311 -7.38 2.87 19.54
CA ALA A 311 -7.12 3.17 18.14
C ALA A 311 -6.37 4.51 17.97
N ASP A 312 -6.80 5.57 18.66
CA ASP A 312 -6.16 6.88 18.66
C ASP A 312 -4.71 6.81 19.15
N SER A 313 -4.44 6.06 20.22
CA SER A 313 -3.08 5.87 20.73
C SER A 313 -2.17 5.10 19.77
N ARG A 314 -2.71 4.13 19.02
CA ARG A 314 -1.96 3.45 17.95
C ARG A 314 -1.63 4.41 16.80
N MET A 315 -2.61 5.19 16.35
CA MET A 315 -2.41 6.20 15.30
C MET A 315 -1.43 7.30 15.73
N ALA A 316 -1.53 7.78 16.96
CA ALA A 316 -0.59 8.74 17.54
C ALA A 316 0.83 8.16 17.63
N GLY A 317 0.97 6.87 17.98
CA GLY A 317 2.25 6.16 17.95
C GLY A 317 2.92 6.18 16.57
N ALA A 318 2.16 5.90 15.51
CA ALA A 318 2.68 5.97 14.14
C ALA A 318 3.10 7.40 13.73
N ILE A 319 2.34 8.41 14.15
CA ILE A 319 2.71 9.81 13.91
C ILE A 319 4.02 10.17 14.64
N ARG A 320 4.20 9.73 15.89
CA ARG A 320 5.43 9.99 16.66
C ARG A 320 6.66 9.33 16.02
N LEU A 321 6.52 8.09 15.53
CA LEU A 321 7.57 7.38 14.77
C LEU A 321 7.98 8.14 13.50
N MET A 322 7.02 8.72 12.79
CA MET A 322 7.29 9.48 11.56
C MET A 322 7.78 10.92 11.81
N SER A 323 7.64 11.45 13.03
CA SER A 323 8.02 12.82 13.37
C SER A 323 9.19 12.89 14.35
N ILE A 324 8.94 12.61 15.63
CA ILE A 324 9.89 12.76 16.74
C ILE A 324 11.13 11.90 16.51
N GLU A 325 10.96 10.64 16.11
CA GLU A 325 12.10 9.73 15.90
C GLU A 325 12.98 10.14 14.70
N ARG A 326 12.49 11.07 13.88
CA ARG A 326 13.22 11.66 12.75
C ARG A 326 13.73 13.07 13.03
N GLY A 327 13.63 13.53 14.28
CA GLY A 327 14.10 14.85 14.72
C GLY A 327 13.15 15.99 14.40
N HIS A 328 11.89 15.72 14.02
CA HIS A 328 10.88 16.74 13.81
C HIS A 328 10.10 17.02 15.11
N ASP A 329 9.87 18.31 15.39
CA ASP A 329 9.03 18.78 16.49
C ASP A 329 7.56 18.84 16.04
N PRO A 330 6.66 17.97 16.55
CA PRO A 330 5.26 17.92 16.12
C PRO A 330 4.48 19.22 16.31
N GLN A 331 4.89 20.08 17.26
CA GLN A 331 4.22 21.37 17.51
C GLN A 331 4.36 22.36 16.34
N LYS A 332 5.27 22.09 15.40
CA LYS A 332 5.45 22.87 14.17
C LYS A 332 4.57 22.39 13.02
N PHE A 333 3.92 21.24 13.15
CA PHE A 333 3.16 20.59 12.10
C PHE A 333 1.65 20.71 12.35
N ALA A 334 0.88 21.00 11.30
CA ALA A 334 -0.58 20.82 11.32
C ALA A 334 -0.96 19.43 10.79
N ALA A 335 -2.06 18.87 11.29
CA ALA A 335 -2.64 17.65 10.76
C ALA A 335 -3.43 17.95 9.47
N VAL A 336 -3.31 17.09 8.47
CA VAL A 336 -4.24 17.05 7.33
C VAL A 336 -4.92 15.68 7.36
N PRO A 337 -6.07 15.56 8.04
CA PRO A 337 -6.83 14.32 8.05
C PRO A 337 -7.56 14.14 6.72
N PHE A 338 -7.51 12.94 6.17
CA PHE A 338 -8.32 12.56 5.03
C PHE A 338 -8.71 11.08 5.13
N GLY A 339 -9.30 10.55 4.07
CA GLY A 339 -10.01 9.27 4.14
C GLY A 339 -11.37 9.41 4.83
N GLY A 340 -12.13 8.31 4.85
CA GLY A 340 -13.49 8.31 5.39
C GLY A 340 -13.55 8.53 6.90
N GLY A 341 -12.48 8.19 7.63
CA GLY A 341 -12.44 8.27 9.09
C GLY A 341 -11.52 9.33 9.67
N GLY A 342 -10.63 9.97 8.89
CA GLY A 342 -9.51 10.74 9.46
C GLY A 342 -9.97 11.90 10.36
N ALA A 343 -11.00 12.62 9.90
CA ALA A 343 -11.55 13.76 10.63
C ALA A 343 -12.22 13.38 11.96
N LEU A 344 -12.70 12.14 12.12
CA LEU A 344 -13.31 11.67 13.38
C LEU A 344 -12.30 11.61 14.53
N HIS A 345 -11.03 11.42 14.20
CA HIS A 345 -9.96 11.15 15.15
C HIS A 345 -8.96 12.31 15.29
N VAL A 346 -8.94 13.27 14.36
CA VAL A 346 -7.93 14.34 14.30
C VAL A 346 -7.82 15.16 15.59
N SER A 347 -8.93 15.44 16.27
CA SER A 347 -8.90 16.21 17.53
C SER A 347 -8.22 15.46 18.68
N ALA A 348 -8.33 14.13 18.71
CA ALA A 348 -7.60 13.30 19.66
C ALA A 348 -6.12 13.26 19.28
N LEU A 349 -5.80 13.05 18.01
CA LEU A 349 -4.43 13.01 17.50
C LEU A 349 -3.67 14.32 17.74
N ILE A 350 -4.32 15.47 17.56
CA ILE A 350 -3.72 16.78 17.89
C ILE A 350 -3.30 16.83 19.36
N ARG A 351 -4.18 16.44 20.28
CA ARG A 351 -3.92 16.50 21.73
C ARG A 351 -2.87 15.48 22.16
N GLU A 352 -2.94 14.28 21.62
CA GLU A 352 -2.07 13.17 22.03
C GLU A 352 -0.65 13.33 21.48
N VAL A 353 -0.50 13.76 20.23
CA VAL A 353 0.82 13.98 19.60
C VAL A 353 1.39 15.36 19.94
N GLY A 354 0.53 16.37 20.18
CA GLY A 354 0.94 17.76 20.35
C GLY A 354 1.08 18.51 19.02
N LEU A 355 0.17 18.28 18.07
CA LEU A 355 0.17 18.98 16.78
C LEU A 355 -0.34 20.41 16.92
N LYS A 356 0.07 21.29 16.00
CA LYS A 356 -0.28 22.71 16.03
C LYS A 356 -1.76 22.98 15.82
N ALA A 357 -2.36 22.32 14.83
CA ALA A 357 -3.70 22.54 14.33
C ALA A 357 -4.12 21.37 13.42
N ALA A 358 -5.35 21.41 12.89
CA ALA A 358 -5.76 20.61 11.73
C ALA A 358 -6.30 21.52 10.64
N LEU A 359 -6.17 21.09 9.39
CA LEU A 359 -6.79 21.69 8.20
C LEU A 359 -8.10 21.00 7.84
#